data_AF-A0A661CEV7-F1
#
_entry.id   AF-A0A661CEV7-F1
#
_cell.length_a   1.000
_cell.length_b   1.000
_cell.length_c   1.000
_cell.angle_alpha   90.00
_cell.angle_beta   90.00
_cell.angle_gamma   90.00
#
_symmetry.space_group_name_H-M   'P 1'
#
loop_
_entity.id
_entity.type
_entity.pdbx_description
1 polymer ?
#
loop_
_entity_poly.entity_id
_entity_poly.type
_entity_poly.pdbx_seq_one_letter_code
_entity_poly.pdbx_strand_id
1 'polypeptide(L)'
;IQIRHSQSALVMSSFPYQQISPKILLPVGTILGHLQIHPNGKTMLATLRKGTGEQQIILIDLVKVLKEKRFLYKVLTNEGSPEHPSWGIDGNSAYWNAYTSGVSNIFRKAVDSNEIEVLSNSPTGLFHPLVLDQERLFAYQFTSQGFQPVIMPNQPVDGVAAIHYRGQQVIENHPELREWRLKPDPTILADKKLVGEKYHGWLNLQKTALIPTIASYGKQTALGLYGEMKDPLNEHRLYLKTGLSKQENPDSGYDFHFDGGYEYLNRFSIGLQHLPTSFYDLANRRDVRRVNNGIFTAYNKLWIYDRPKTLTQWFYLGWNQWKYDDFGQ
;
A
#
# COMPACT_ATOMS: atom_id res chain seq x y z
N ILE A 1 10.62 -7.19 -6.45
CA ILE A 1 12.02 -6.91 -6.06
C ILE A 1 12.09 -6.94 -4.55
N GLN A 2 13.13 -7.54 -4.00
CA GLN A 2 13.37 -7.49 -2.56
C GLN A 2 14.53 -6.54 -2.30
N ILE A 3 14.38 -5.63 -1.33
CA ILE A 3 15.47 -4.78 -0.87
C ILE A 3 15.82 -5.23 0.53
N ARG A 4 17.09 -5.58 0.77
CA ARG A 4 17.60 -5.95 2.08
C ARG A 4 18.94 -5.25 2.31
N HIS A 5 19.04 -4.49 3.40
CA HIS A 5 20.24 -3.75 3.78
C HIS A 5 20.78 -2.82 2.67
N SER A 6 19.93 -2.18 1.86
CA SER A 6 20.32 -1.35 0.71
C SER A 6 20.89 -2.12 -0.49
N GLN A 7 20.80 -3.44 -0.49
CA GLN A 7 20.98 -4.29 -1.67
C GLN A 7 19.65 -4.76 -2.21
N SER A 8 19.41 -4.50 -3.49
CA SER A 8 18.24 -5.00 -4.21
C SER A 8 18.52 -6.37 -4.79
N ALA A 9 17.50 -7.23 -4.83
CA ALA A 9 17.53 -8.51 -5.49
C ALA A 9 16.34 -8.64 -6.44
N LEU A 10 16.61 -9.13 -7.65
CA LEU A 10 15.58 -9.69 -8.49
C LEU A 10 15.21 -11.05 -7.91
N VAL A 11 13.96 -11.15 -7.46
CA VAL A 11 13.41 -12.33 -6.81
C VAL A 11 12.29 -12.90 -7.66
N MET A 12 12.10 -14.20 -7.57
CA MET A 12 11.01 -14.90 -8.22
C MET A 12 10.34 -15.82 -7.20
N SER A 13 9.02 -15.83 -7.22
CA SER A 13 8.22 -16.80 -6.49
C SER A 13 7.50 -17.66 -7.51
N SER A 14 7.86 -18.93 -7.57
CA SER A 14 7.17 -19.90 -8.44
C SER A 14 5.86 -20.30 -7.77
N PHE A 15 4.83 -20.58 -8.56
CA PHE A 15 3.60 -21.23 -8.06
C PHE A 15 3.98 -22.47 -7.22
N PRO A 16 3.40 -22.69 -6.03
CA PRO A 16 2.21 -22.03 -5.46
C PRO A 16 2.50 -20.74 -4.66
N TYR A 17 3.58 -20.02 -4.96
CA TYR A 17 3.95 -18.72 -4.38
C TYR A 17 4.27 -18.74 -2.88
N GLN A 18 4.67 -19.90 -2.35
CA GLN A 18 4.95 -20.07 -0.93
C GLN A 18 6.35 -19.59 -0.53
N GLN A 19 7.27 -19.50 -1.51
CA GLN A 19 8.66 -19.14 -1.27
C GLN A 19 9.14 -18.11 -2.27
N ILE A 20 9.91 -17.14 -1.79
CA ILE A 20 10.58 -16.13 -2.60
C ILE A 20 12.03 -16.57 -2.74
N SER A 21 12.47 -16.82 -3.97
CA SER A 21 13.84 -17.21 -4.28
C SER A 21 14.57 -16.04 -4.93
N PRO A 22 15.64 -15.50 -4.31
CA PRO A 22 16.49 -14.52 -4.97
C PRO A 22 17.18 -15.18 -6.16
N LYS A 23 17.04 -14.57 -7.34
CA LYS A 23 17.66 -15.04 -8.57
C LYS A 23 18.97 -14.32 -8.85
N ILE A 24 18.96 -13.00 -8.67
CA ILE A 24 20.13 -12.15 -8.89
C ILE A 24 20.17 -11.05 -7.84
N LEU A 25 21.35 -10.87 -7.26
CA LEU A 25 21.67 -9.69 -6.45
C LEU A 25 22.10 -8.56 -7.39
N LEU A 26 21.52 -7.38 -7.19
CA LEU A 26 21.93 -6.18 -7.90
C LEU A 26 23.12 -5.53 -7.17
N PRO A 27 23.94 -4.73 -7.87
CA PRO A 27 24.96 -3.92 -7.23
C PRO A 27 24.36 -3.00 -6.16
N VAL A 28 25.15 -2.66 -5.14
CA VAL A 28 24.73 -1.76 -4.06
C VAL A 28 24.35 -0.40 -4.63
N GLY A 29 23.28 0.20 -4.11
CA GLY A 29 22.74 1.45 -4.62
C GLY A 29 22.04 1.31 -5.98
N THR A 30 21.85 0.09 -6.49
CA THR A 30 21.00 -0.17 -7.66
C THR A 30 19.59 -0.54 -7.21
N ILE A 31 18.60 0.15 -7.74
CA ILE A 31 17.18 -0.10 -7.50
C ILE A 31 16.51 -0.28 -8.86
N LEU A 32 15.67 -1.31 -8.94
CA LEU A 32 14.75 -1.49 -10.06
C LEU A 32 13.35 -1.09 -9.60
N GLY A 33 12.60 -0.44 -10.47
CA GLY A 33 11.22 -0.03 -10.24
C GLY A 33 10.38 -0.24 -11.50
N HIS A 34 9.07 -0.07 -11.36
CA HIS A 34 8.11 -0.06 -12.47
C HIS A 34 8.29 -1.24 -13.44
N LEU A 35 8.32 -2.45 -12.88
CA LEU A 35 8.56 -3.67 -13.64
C LEU A 35 7.37 -3.98 -14.55
N GLN A 36 7.63 -4.22 -15.83
CA GLN A 36 6.65 -4.66 -16.81
C GLN A 36 7.14 -5.89 -17.55
N ILE A 37 6.60 -7.04 -17.19
CA ILE A 37 6.88 -8.31 -17.88
C ILE A 37 6.15 -8.29 -19.22
N HIS A 38 6.87 -8.55 -20.30
CA HIS A 38 6.29 -8.67 -21.62
C HIS A 38 5.28 -9.83 -21.66
N PRO A 39 4.17 -9.77 -22.42
CA PRO A 39 3.15 -10.83 -22.46
C PRO A 39 3.68 -12.26 -22.74
N ASN A 40 4.76 -12.38 -23.51
CA ASN A 40 5.43 -13.67 -23.77
C ASN A 40 6.23 -14.23 -22.57
N GLY A 41 6.38 -13.49 -21.48
CA GLY A 41 7.11 -13.88 -20.27
C GLY A 41 8.63 -13.94 -20.39
N LYS A 42 9.22 -13.59 -21.54
CA LYS A 42 10.67 -13.75 -21.81
C LYS A 42 11.48 -12.49 -21.51
N THR A 43 10.87 -11.31 -21.65
CA THR A 43 11.55 -10.03 -21.45
C THR A 43 10.79 -9.15 -20.46
N MET A 44 11.47 -8.16 -19.90
CA MET A 44 10.91 -7.24 -18.92
C MET A 44 11.47 -5.83 -19.13
N LEU A 45 10.60 -4.83 -19.12
CA LEU A 45 11.00 -3.43 -18.98
C LEU A 45 11.09 -3.08 -17.50
N ALA A 46 12.02 -2.18 -17.17
CA ALA A 46 12.16 -1.66 -15.82
C ALA A 46 12.75 -0.25 -15.84
N THR A 47 12.42 0.54 -14.81
CA THR A 47 13.21 1.72 -14.46
C THR A 47 14.39 1.28 -13.60
N LEU A 48 15.60 1.55 -14.05
CA LEU A 48 16.84 1.37 -13.30
C LEU A 48 17.25 2.71 -12.68
N ARG A 49 17.43 2.73 -11.37
CA ARG A 49 18.01 3.85 -10.62
C ARG A 49 19.32 3.41 -9.99
N LYS A 50 20.37 4.19 -10.15
CA LYS A 50 21.66 3.96 -9.49
C LYS A 50 21.90 5.02 -8.43
N GLY A 51 22.69 4.68 -7.42
CA GLY A 51 23.14 5.61 -6.37
C GLY A 51 23.96 6.78 -6.91
N THR A 52 24.37 6.72 -8.18
CA THR A 52 24.99 7.84 -8.89
C THR A 52 24.02 8.96 -9.26
N GLY A 53 22.71 8.72 -9.15
CA GLY A 53 21.64 9.60 -9.65
C GLY A 53 21.21 9.25 -11.08
N GLU A 54 21.92 8.35 -11.77
CA GLU A 54 21.50 7.87 -13.10
C GLU A 54 20.16 7.14 -13.03
N GLN A 55 19.30 7.48 -13.98
CA GLN A 55 18.02 6.82 -14.18
C GLN A 55 17.85 6.41 -15.64
N GLN A 56 17.40 5.18 -15.87
CA GLN A 56 17.33 4.59 -17.19
C GLN A 56 16.07 3.74 -17.34
N ILE A 57 15.52 3.68 -18.56
CA ILE A 57 14.63 2.59 -18.95
C ILE A 57 15.47 1.50 -19.56
N ILE A 58 15.32 0.28 -19.04
CA ILE A 58 16.10 -0.87 -19.47
C ILE A 58 15.18 -2.01 -19.92
N LEU A 59 15.66 -2.79 -20.88
CA LEU A 59 15.09 -4.04 -21.32
C LEU A 59 15.95 -5.20 -20.82
N ILE A 60 15.32 -6.12 -20.10
CA ILE A 60 15.94 -7.28 -19.47
C ILE A 60 15.45 -8.54 -20.18
N ASP A 61 16.37 -9.38 -20.65
CA ASP A 61 16.07 -10.74 -21.11
C ASP A 61 16.07 -11.67 -19.90
N LEU A 62 14.87 -12.04 -19.44
CA LEU A 62 14.69 -12.87 -18.24
C LEU A 62 15.26 -14.28 -18.43
N VAL A 63 15.20 -14.83 -19.65
CA VAL A 63 15.70 -16.18 -19.94
C VAL A 63 17.23 -16.20 -19.81
N LYS A 64 17.90 -15.23 -20.42
CA LYS A 64 19.36 -15.11 -20.35
C LYS A 64 19.83 -14.85 -18.93
N VAL A 65 19.16 -13.94 -18.23
CA VAL A 65 19.41 -13.57 -16.84
C VAL A 65 19.30 -14.78 -15.90
N LEU A 66 18.26 -15.61 -16.06
CA LEU A 66 18.09 -16.82 -15.24
C LEU A 66 19.12 -17.91 -15.57
N LYS A 67 19.48 -18.06 -16.85
CA LYS A 67 20.48 -19.05 -17.29
C LYS A 67 21.90 -18.68 -16.85
N GLU A 68 22.28 -17.43 -17.04
CA GLU A 68 23.65 -16.94 -16.80
C GLU A 68 23.86 -16.47 -15.36
N LYS A 69 22.78 -16.25 -14.60
CA LYS A 69 22.80 -15.71 -13.23
C LYS A 69 23.54 -14.37 -13.14
N ARG A 70 23.46 -13.56 -14.19
CA ARG A 70 24.07 -12.23 -14.29
C ARG A 70 23.01 -11.20 -14.62
N PHE A 71 23.14 -10.01 -14.03
CA PHE A 71 22.27 -8.88 -14.36
C PHE A 71 22.70 -8.29 -15.72
N LEU A 72 22.01 -8.70 -16.79
CA LEU A 72 22.24 -8.23 -18.14
C LEU A 72 21.00 -7.49 -18.66
N TYR A 73 21.22 -6.33 -19.29
CA TYR A 73 20.15 -5.49 -19.82
C TYR A 73 20.62 -4.62 -20.98
N LYS A 74 19.68 -4.20 -21.83
CA LYS A 74 19.84 -3.17 -22.87
C LYS A 74 19.25 -1.86 -22.34
N VAL A 75 19.95 -0.74 -22.52
CA VAL A 75 19.39 0.59 -22.19
C VAL A 75 18.54 1.06 -23.37
N LEU A 76 17.30 1.45 -23.11
CA LEU A 76 16.41 2.03 -24.12
C LEU A 76 16.54 3.56 -24.16
N THR A 77 16.62 4.18 -22.98
CA THR A 77 16.88 5.62 -22.79
C THR A 77 17.42 5.89 -21.39
N ASN A 78 18.14 7.00 -21.24
CA ASN A 78 18.57 7.61 -19.99
C ASN A 78 18.24 9.12 -19.94
N GLU A 79 17.41 9.60 -20.86
CA GLU A 79 17.13 11.02 -21.04
C GLU A 79 15.97 11.49 -20.16
N GLY A 80 16.14 12.66 -19.54
CA GLY A 80 15.07 13.33 -18.80
C GLY A 80 14.56 12.57 -17.57
N SER A 81 15.38 11.75 -16.91
CA SER A 81 14.95 10.93 -15.76
C SER A 81 13.72 10.07 -16.08
N PRO A 82 13.85 9.09 -16.99
CA PRO A 82 12.70 8.39 -17.54
C PRO A 82 12.13 7.35 -16.55
N GLU A 83 10.80 7.20 -16.50
CA GLU A 83 10.07 6.37 -15.53
C GLU A 83 8.83 5.69 -16.10
N HIS A 84 8.28 4.74 -15.34
CA HIS A 84 7.03 4.03 -15.64
C HIS A 84 6.97 3.48 -17.07
N PRO A 85 7.90 2.58 -17.45
CA PRO A 85 7.82 1.97 -18.75
C PRO A 85 6.55 1.12 -18.86
N SER A 86 6.01 0.98 -20.06
CA SER A 86 4.94 0.04 -20.42
C SER A 86 5.13 -0.50 -21.82
N TRP A 87 4.54 -1.67 -22.07
CA TRP A 87 4.56 -2.31 -23.38
C TRP A 87 3.41 -1.80 -24.25
N GLY A 88 3.71 -1.63 -25.54
CA GLY A 88 2.68 -1.53 -26.56
C GLY A 88 1.93 -2.84 -26.76
N ILE A 89 0.74 -2.74 -27.34
CA ILE A 89 -0.07 -3.91 -27.69
C ILE A 89 0.60 -4.78 -28.78
N ASP A 90 1.51 -4.18 -29.53
CA ASP A 90 2.37 -4.81 -30.53
C ASP A 90 3.46 -5.72 -29.92
N GLY A 91 3.74 -5.57 -28.62
CA GLY A 91 4.81 -6.28 -27.92
C GLY A 91 6.23 -5.85 -28.35
N ASN A 92 6.35 -4.83 -29.20
CA ASN A 92 7.65 -4.38 -29.73
C ASN A 92 7.95 -2.91 -29.44
N SER A 93 6.98 -2.16 -28.91
CA SER A 93 7.17 -0.76 -28.52
C SER A 93 7.20 -0.61 -27.01
N ALA A 94 8.11 0.22 -26.52
CA ALA A 94 8.17 0.67 -25.13
C ALA A 94 7.68 2.12 -25.03
N TYR A 95 6.90 2.40 -24.01
CA TYR A 95 6.39 3.74 -23.67
C TYR A 95 6.86 4.11 -22.28
N TRP A 96 7.15 5.37 -21.99
CA TRP A 96 7.54 5.85 -20.66
C TRP A 96 7.25 7.35 -20.51
N ASN A 97 7.34 7.88 -19.29
CA ASN A 97 7.33 9.33 -19.08
C ASN A 97 8.72 9.85 -18.70
N ALA A 98 9.07 11.07 -19.12
CA ALA A 98 10.35 11.71 -18.81
C ALA A 98 10.24 13.25 -18.82
N TYR A 99 11.16 13.93 -18.15
CA TYR A 99 11.20 15.39 -17.96
C TYR A 99 12.20 16.07 -18.89
N THR A 100 12.10 15.90 -20.21
CA THR A 100 13.04 16.51 -21.17
C THR A 100 12.82 18.01 -21.40
N SER A 101 11.63 18.52 -21.06
CA SER A 101 11.23 19.94 -21.24
C SER A 101 10.88 20.65 -19.93
N GLY A 102 11.37 20.13 -18.80
CA GLY A 102 11.06 20.66 -17.45
C GLY A 102 9.72 20.21 -16.87
N VAL A 103 8.88 19.57 -17.69
CA VAL A 103 7.62 18.93 -17.31
C VAL A 103 7.61 17.50 -17.88
N SER A 104 6.87 16.59 -17.26
CA SER A 104 6.85 15.19 -17.68
C SER A 104 6.07 15.00 -18.98
N ASN A 105 6.65 14.36 -19.98
CA ASN A 105 6.00 14.01 -21.23
C ASN A 105 6.08 12.52 -21.50
N ILE A 106 5.20 12.02 -22.36
CA ILE A 106 5.16 10.63 -22.80
C ILE A 106 6.02 10.45 -24.04
N PHE A 107 6.81 9.38 -24.05
CA PHE A 107 7.69 9.00 -25.13
C PHE A 107 7.43 7.56 -25.54
N ARG A 108 7.77 7.24 -26.79
CA ARG A 108 7.70 5.90 -27.37
C ARG A 108 8.97 5.57 -28.11
N LYS A 109 9.35 4.30 -28.11
CA LYS A 109 10.43 3.75 -28.94
C LYS A 109 10.17 2.28 -29.24
N ALA A 110 10.28 1.91 -30.52
CA ALA A 110 10.38 0.50 -30.88
C ALA A 110 11.68 -0.08 -30.33
N VAL A 111 11.63 -1.28 -29.74
CA VAL A 111 12.75 -1.88 -28.98
C VAL A 111 14.04 -1.96 -29.80
N ASP A 112 13.93 -2.20 -31.10
CA ASP A 112 15.08 -2.32 -32.02
C ASP A 112 15.40 -1.03 -32.79
N SER A 113 14.57 0.01 -32.65
CA SER A 113 14.86 1.33 -33.20
C SER A 113 15.85 2.09 -32.31
N ASN A 114 16.53 3.07 -32.88
CA ASN A 114 17.29 4.07 -32.13
C ASN A 114 16.49 5.36 -31.92
N GLU A 115 15.38 5.53 -32.65
CA GLU A 115 14.56 6.73 -32.64
C GLU A 115 13.60 6.75 -31.44
N ILE A 116 13.48 7.91 -30.80
CA ILE A 116 12.54 8.17 -29.72
C ILE A 116 11.50 9.16 -30.25
N GLU A 117 10.23 8.76 -30.21
CA GLU A 117 9.10 9.60 -30.57
C GLU A 117 8.54 10.28 -29.32
N VAL A 118 8.23 11.56 -29.44
CA VAL A 118 7.58 12.34 -28.38
C VAL A 118 6.09 12.31 -28.63
N LEU A 119 5.30 11.84 -27.67
CA LEU A 119 3.85 11.67 -27.83
C LEU A 119 3.05 12.76 -27.12
N SER A 120 3.67 13.55 -26.24
CA SER A 120 2.99 14.65 -25.58
C SER A 120 3.86 15.88 -25.40
N ASN A 121 3.18 17.02 -25.32
CA ASN A 121 3.74 18.28 -24.82
C ASN A 121 2.68 18.94 -23.93
N SER A 122 2.68 18.58 -22.64
CA SER A 122 1.67 19.03 -21.67
C SER A 122 2.25 20.10 -20.72
N PRO A 123 1.52 21.18 -20.40
CA PRO A 123 2.01 22.23 -19.50
C PRO A 123 2.15 21.76 -18.05
N THR A 124 1.40 20.73 -17.63
CA THR A 124 1.41 20.22 -16.25
C THR A 124 2.02 18.82 -16.13
N GLY A 125 2.23 18.17 -17.27
CA GLY A 125 2.89 16.89 -17.41
C GLY A 125 1.96 15.67 -17.36
N LEU A 126 2.42 14.58 -17.98
CA LEU A 126 1.73 13.30 -18.14
C LEU A 126 2.61 12.15 -17.67
N PHE A 127 1.97 11.16 -17.03
CA PHE A 127 2.64 10.13 -16.25
C PHE A 127 2.03 8.75 -16.48
N HIS A 128 2.85 7.70 -16.32
CA HIS A 128 2.44 6.28 -16.34
C HIS A 128 1.63 5.92 -17.60
N PRO A 129 2.24 6.01 -18.79
CA PRO A 129 1.54 5.69 -20.02
C PRO A 129 1.12 4.22 -20.04
N LEU A 130 -0.09 3.94 -20.48
CA LEU A 130 -0.58 2.59 -20.76
C LEU A 130 -1.28 2.59 -22.11
N VAL A 131 -0.86 1.68 -22.99
CA VAL A 131 -1.48 1.56 -24.32
C VAL A 131 -2.85 0.91 -24.17
N LEU A 132 -3.89 1.59 -24.68
CA LEU A 132 -5.25 1.04 -24.72
C LEU A 132 -5.50 0.31 -26.04
N ASP A 133 -5.08 0.92 -27.15
CA ASP A 133 -5.16 0.38 -28.51
C ASP A 133 -4.17 1.11 -29.44
N GLN A 134 -4.30 0.92 -30.75
CA GLN A 134 -3.42 1.53 -31.75
C GLN A 134 -3.47 3.07 -31.74
N GLU A 135 -4.58 3.67 -31.35
CA GLU A 135 -4.83 5.11 -31.47
C GLU A 135 -4.83 5.83 -30.11
N ARG A 136 -4.94 5.10 -29.00
CA ARG A 136 -5.18 5.70 -27.67
C ARG A 136 -4.23 5.21 -26.60
N LEU A 137 -3.78 6.16 -25.77
CA LEU A 137 -3.03 5.94 -24.54
C LEU A 137 -3.83 6.45 -23.34
N PHE A 138 -3.76 5.70 -22.25
CA PHE A 138 -4.10 6.19 -20.93
C PHE A 138 -2.85 6.81 -20.29
N ALA A 139 -3.03 7.88 -19.53
CA ALA A 139 -2.01 8.48 -18.68
C ALA A 139 -2.65 9.18 -17.48
N TYR A 140 -1.83 9.59 -16.52
CA TYR A 140 -2.24 10.54 -15.49
C TYR A 140 -1.72 11.94 -15.81
N GLN A 141 -2.62 12.92 -15.82
CA GLN A 141 -2.25 14.32 -15.85
C GLN A 141 -2.08 14.84 -14.43
N PHE A 142 -0.97 15.54 -14.16
CA PHE A 142 -0.81 16.21 -12.87
C PHE A 142 -1.57 17.54 -12.87
N THR A 143 -2.38 17.78 -11.85
CA THR A 143 -3.20 18.99 -11.69
C THR A 143 -3.10 19.53 -10.26
N SER A 144 -3.68 20.69 -9.99
CA SER A 144 -3.80 21.23 -8.62
C SER A 144 -4.60 20.33 -7.67
N GLN A 145 -5.38 19.38 -8.19
CA GLN A 145 -6.13 18.39 -7.41
C GLN A 145 -5.42 17.02 -7.34
N GLY A 146 -4.18 16.92 -7.86
CA GLY A 146 -3.41 15.69 -7.94
C GLY A 146 -3.48 15.01 -9.31
N PHE A 147 -3.24 13.70 -9.34
CA PHE A 147 -3.24 12.90 -10.57
C PHE A 147 -4.66 12.61 -11.06
N GLN A 148 -5.01 13.14 -12.22
CA GLN A 148 -6.28 12.88 -12.89
C GLN A 148 -6.06 11.93 -14.08
N PRO A 149 -6.84 10.84 -14.21
CA PRO A 149 -6.75 9.96 -15.37
C PRO A 149 -7.21 10.67 -16.64
N VAL A 150 -6.47 10.49 -17.74
CA VAL A 150 -6.79 11.04 -19.06
C VAL A 150 -6.55 10.02 -20.16
N ILE A 151 -7.24 10.21 -21.28
CA ILE A 151 -6.99 9.49 -22.54
C ILE A 151 -6.42 10.49 -23.53
N MET A 152 -5.34 10.11 -24.20
CA MET A 152 -4.67 10.92 -25.21
C MET A 152 -4.42 10.12 -26.49
N PRO A 153 -4.25 10.78 -27.65
CA PRO A 153 -3.86 10.11 -28.90
C PRO A 153 -2.49 9.42 -28.79
N ASN A 154 -2.34 8.25 -29.41
CA ASN A 154 -1.08 7.51 -29.57
C ASN A 154 -0.35 7.95 -30.85
N GLN A 155 -0.08 9.24 -30.97
CA GLN A 155 0.57 9.80 -32.15
C GLN A 155 1.69 10.78 -31.74
N PRO A 156 2.78 10.86 -32.53
CA PRO A 156 3.82 11.85 -32.28
C PRO A 156 3.29 13.28 -32.33
N VAL A 157 3.92 14.15 -31.54
CA VAL A 157 3.76 15.61 -31.62
C VAL A 157 5.02 16.25 -32.21
N ASP A 158 4.92 17.49 -32.68
CA ASP A 158 6.02 18.21 -33.34
C ASP A 158 7.28 18.38 -32.47
N GLY A 159 7.15 18.19 -31.15
CA GLY A 159 8.25 18.15 -30.20
C GLY A 159 7.91 18.79 -28.86
N VAL A 160 8.92 18.87 -28.00
CA VAL A 160 8.84 19.52 -26.69
C VAL A 160 9.91 20.61 -26.59
N ALA A 161 9.62 21.65 -25.81
CA ALA A 161 10.54 22.77 -25.65
C ALA A 161 11.85 22.33 -24.99
N ALA A 162 12.98 22.76 -25.56
CA ALA A 162 14.28 22.56 -24.93
C ALA A 162 14.39 23.39 -23.65
N ILE A 163 14.91 22.80 -22.58
CA ILE A 163 15.22 23.51 -21.35
C ILE A 163 16.70 23.45 -21.02
N HIS A 164 17.16 24.47 -20.30
CA HIS A 164 18.49 24.47 -19.72
C HIS A 164 18.45 23.86 -18.33
N TYR A 165 19.04 22.67 -18.17
CA TYR A 165 19.21 22.04 -16.87
C TYR A 165 20.29 22.76 -16.07
N ARG A 166 19.93 23.87 -15.42
CA ARG A 166 20.90 24.68 -14.65
C ARG A 166 21.65 23.87 -13.59
N GLY A 167 20.97 22.91 -12.94
CA GLY A 167 21.64 21.99 -12.00
C GLY A 167 22.69 21.11 -12.66
N GLN A 168 22.40 20.59 -13.86
CA GLN A 168 23.37 19.82 -14.65
C GLN A 168 24.54 20.70 -15.12
N GLN A 169 24.28 21.94 -15.55
CA GLN A 169 25.33 22.90 -15.94
C GLN A 169 26.28 23.21 -14.78
N VAL A 170 25.78 23.28 -13.54
CA VAL A 170 26.64 23.43 -12.35
C VAL A 170 27.59 22.24 -12.21
N ILE A 171 27.09 21.01 -12.37
CA ILE A 171 27.91 19.79 -12.31
C ILE A 171 28.89 19.68 -13.48
N GLU A 172 28.54 20.20 -14.66
CA GLU A 172 29.42 20.25 -15.83
C GLU A 172 30.55 21.27 -15.65
N ASN A 173 30.24 22.44 -15.08
CA ASN A 173 31.21 23.50 -14.79
C ASN A 173 32.09 23.19 -13.57
N HIS A 174 31.57 22.38 -12.63
CA HIS A 174 32.25 21.97 -11.40
C HIS A 174 32.21 20.43 -11.23
N PRO A 175 32.96 19.66 -12.04
CA PRO A 175 32.93 18.19 -11.99
C PRO A 175 33.26 17.60 -10.62
N GLU A 176 34.02 18.31 -9.79
CA GLU A 176 34.39 17.94 -8.42
C GLU A 176 33.18 17.72 -7.51
N LEU A 177 32.04 18.37 -7.79
CA LEU A 177 30.81 18.18 -7.03
C LEU A 177 30.26 16.75 -7.12
N ARG A 178 30.62 15.99 -8.16
CA ARG A 178 30.26 14.56 -8.26
C ARG A 178 30.87 13.72 -7.14
N GLU A 179 31.99 14.15 -6.56
CA GLU A 179 32.68 13.45 -5.48
C GLU A 179 32.14 13.78 -4.10
N TRP A 180 31.37 14.88 -3.96
CA TRP A 180 30.76 15.27 -2.68
C TRP A 180 29.58 14.37 -2.29
N ARG A 181 29.09 13.55 -3.23
CA ARG A 181 28.05 12.56 -2.93
C ARG A 181 28.62 11.46 -2.04
N LEU A 182 27.83 11.03 -1.06
CA LEU A 182 28.14 9.84 -0.29
C LEU A 182 28.18 8.62 -1.22
N LYS A 183 29.30 7.91 -1.25
CA LYS A 183 29.44 6.69 -2.03
C LYS A 183 28.80 5.53 -1.26
N PRO A 184 28.04 4.64 -1.93
CA PRO A 184 27.56 3.44 -1.28
C PRO A 184 28.76 2.61 -0.82
N ASP A 185 28.80 2.25 0.45
CA ASP A 185 29.84 1.36 0.99
C ASP A 185 29.45 -0.10 0.69
N PRO A 186 30.20 -0.82 -0.17
CA PRO A 186 29.89 -2.19 -0.51
C PRO A 186 30.10 -3.17 0.67
N THR A 187 30.81 -2.76 1.72
CA THR A 187 31.17 -3.60 2.87
C THR A 187 30.10 -3.63 3.98
N ILE A 188 29.21 -2.63 4.04
CA ILE A 188 28.10 -2.56 5.03
C ILE A 188 27.13 -3.75 4.90
N LEU A 189 27.12 -4.45 3.76
CA LEU A 189 26.21 -5.55 3.47
C LEU A 189 26.58 -6.89 4.12
N ALA A 190 27.81 -7.05 4.62
CA ALA A 190 28.32 -8.38 4.91
C ALA A 190 27.72 -9.04 6.16
N ASP A 191 27.42 -8.33 7.26
CA ASP A 191 27.21 -9.08 8.50
C ASP A 191 26.40 -8.44 9.64
N LYS A 192 25.77 -7.28 9.43
CA LYS A 192 24.78 -6.84 10.42
C LYS A 192 23.49 -7.61 10.18
N LYS A 193 23.42 -8.84 10.70
CA LYS A 193 22.15 -9.35 11.23
C LYS A 193 21.58 -8.19 12.05
N LEU A 194 20.51 -7.57 11.57
CA LEU A 194 19.70 -6.72 12.42
C LEU A 194 19.28 -7.64 13.57
N VAL A 195 20.01 -7.54 14.70
CA VAL A 195 19.60 -8.12 15.97
C VAL A 195 18.48 -7.23 16.46
N GLY A 196 17.34 -7.30 15.77
CA GLY A 196 16.10 -6.82 16.32
C GLY A 196 15.72 -7.78 17.42
N GLU A 197 15.49 -7.27 18.61
CA GLU A 197 14.85 -8.06 19.64
C GLU A 197 13.48 -8.53 19.11
N LYS A 198 13.08 -9.74 19.50
CA LYS A 198 11.77 -10.26 19.13
C LYS A 198 10.73 -9.30 19.70
N TYR A 199 9.83 -8.80 18.86
CA TYR A 199 8.76 -7.94 19.34
C TYR A 199 7.83 -8.72 20.29
N HIS A 200 7.49 -8.10 21.41
CA HIS A 200 6.59 -8.65 22.43
C HIS A 200 5.39 -7.72 22.60
N GLY A 201 4.32 -7.94 21.83
CA GLY A 201 3.17 -7.04 21.79
C GLY A 201 2.50 -6.78 23.14
N TRP A 202 2.36 -7.79 24.00
CA TRP A 202 1.84 -7.63 25.38
C TRP A 202 2.64 -6.62 26.24
N LEU A 203 3.97 -6.59 26.08
CA LEU A 203 4.84 -5.67 26.83
C LEU A 203 4.81 -4.24 26.26
N ASN A 204 4.24 -4.08 25.06
CA ASN A 204 4.20 -2.82 24.31
C ASN A 204 2.76 -2.27 24.16
N LEU A 205 1.81 -2.71 25.01
CA LEU A 205 0.46 -2.15 25.04
C LEU A 205 0.50 -0.67 25.44
N GLN A 206 -0.15 0.17 24.64
CA GLN A 206 -0.27 1.61 24.85
C GLN A 206 -1.75 2.01 24.94
N LYS A 207 -2.07 2.99 25.78
CA LYS A 207 -3.41 3.57 25.82
C LYS A 207 -3.69 4.34 24.54
N THR A 208 -4.65 3.90 23.75
CA THR A 208 -5.04 4.54 22.48
C THR A 208 -6.25 5.44 22.64
N ALA A 209 -7.17 5.12 23.56
CA ALA A 209 -8.36 5.93 23.81
C ALA A 209 -8.76 5.93 25.28
N LEU A 210 -9.29 7.07 25.71
CA LEU A 210 -10.10 7.22 26.93
C LEU A 210 -11.07 8.38 26.69
N ILE A 211 -12.30 8.06 26.30
CA ILE A 211 -13.27 9.05 25.84
C ILE A 211 -14.60 8.88 26.57
N PRO A 212 -15.29 9.99 26.90
CA PRO A 212 -16.68 9.91 27.35
C PRO A 212 -17.57 9.41 26.21
N THR A 213 -18.63 8.70 26.58
CA THR A 213 -19.60 8.15 25.64
C THR A 213 -21.02 8.49 26.06
N ILE A 214 -21.86 8.71 25.06
CA ILE A 214 -23.31 8.75 25.17
C ILE A 214 -23.87 7.63 24.31
N ALA A 215 -24.80 6.86 24.85
CA ALA A 215 -25.41 5.72 24.17
C ALA A 215 -26.85 5.54 24.66
N SER A 216 -27.56 4.56 24.10
CA SER A 216 -28.91 4.20 24.51
C SER A 216 -28.98 2.74 24.97
N TYR A 217 -29.87 2.49 25.92
CA TYR A 217 -30.36 1.17 26.33
C TYR A 217 -31.84 1.29 26.68
N GLY A 218 -32.72 0.56 26.00
CA GLY A 218 -34.14 0.57 26.38
C GLY A 218 -34.82 1.94 26.29
N LYS A 219 -34.49 2.76 25.29
CA LYS A 219 -34.84 4.20 25.14
C LYS A 219 -34.25 5.14 26.20
N GLN A 220 -33.53 4.62 27.19
CA GLN A 220 -32.87 5.43 28.21
C GLN A 220 -31.50 5.88 27.72
N THR A 221 -31.15 7.14 27.98
CA THR A 221 -29.80 7.63 27.70
C THR A 221 -28.84 7.06 28.73
N ALA A 222 -27.80 6.38 28.23
CA ALA A 222 -26.67 5.90 29.00
C ALA A 222 -25.48 6.84 28.83
N LEU A 223 -24.93 7.32 29.94
CA LEU A 223 -23.69 8.11 29.97
C LEU A 223 -22.56 7.22 30.48
N GLY A 224 -21.40 7.28 29.83
CA GLY A 224 -20.35 6.30 30.08
C GLY A 224 -18.95 6.71 29.65
N LEU A 225 -18.04 5.75 29.71
CA LEU A 225 -16.64 5.88 29.33
C LEU A 225 -16.23 4.71 28.43
N TYR A 226 -15.42 5.00 27.43
CA TYR A 226 -14.75 4.02 26.59
C TYR A 226 -13.24 4.16 26.75
N GLY A 227 -12.58 3.06 27.09
CA GLY A 227 -11.12 2.95 27.17
C GLY A 227 -10.60 1.88 26.21
N GLU A 228 -9.43 2.13 25.64
CA GLU A 228 -8.77 1.18 24.74
C GLU A 228 -7.24 1.20 24.94
N MET A 229 -6.65 0.01 24.90
CA MET A 229 -5.21 -0.20 24.84
C MET A 229 -4.85 -1.13 23.69
N LYS A 230 -3.83 -0.77 22.91
CA LYS A 230 -3.32 -1.55 21.78
C LYS A 230 -1.81 -1.46 21.71
N ASP A 231 -1.18 -2.49 21.20
CA ASP A 231 0.23 -2.39 20.83
C ASP A 231 0.39 -1.76 19.43
N PRO A 232 1.54 -1.16 19.09
CA PRO A 232 1.77 -0.51 17.79
C PRO A 232 1.54 -1.36 16.55
N LEU A 233 1.67 -2.69 16.65
CA LEU A 233 1.43 -3.62 15.55
C LEU A 233 -0.01 -4.17 15.53
N ASN A 234 -0.85 -3.76 16.49
CA ASN A 234 -2.24 -4.18 16.66
C ASN A 234 -2.36 -5.73 16.75
N GLU A 235 -1.37 -6.37 17.37
CA GLU A 235 -1.39 -7.79 17.74
C GLU A 235 -2.33 -8.03 18.93
N HIS A 236 -2.38 -7.12 19.89
CA HIS A 236 -3.17 -7.18 21.10
C HIS A 236 -4.00 -5.92 21.22
N ARG A 237 -5.28 -6.11 21.51
CA ARG A 237 -6.20 -5.04 21.84
C ARG A 237 -7.02 -5.40 23.06
N LEU A 238 -7.07 -4.49 24.00
CA LEU A 238 -8.00 -4.52 25.13
C LEU A 238 -8.92 -3.32 25.01
N TYR A 239 -10.21 -3.54 25.13
CA TYR A 239 -11.18 -2.45 25.21
C TYR A 239 -12.14 -2.67 26.37
N LEU A 240 -12.64 -1.55 26.89
CA LEU A 240 -13.62 -1.53 27.94
C LEU A 240 -14.57 -0.35 27.70
N LYS A 241 -15.86 -0.64 27.73
CA LYS A 241 -16.93 0.34 27.72
C LYS A 241 -17.77 0.14 28.98
N THR A 242 -17.99 1.22 29.72
CA THR A 242 -18.88 1.23 30.88
C THR A 242 -19.87 2.37 30.77
N GLY A 243 -21.01 2.28 31.45
CA GLY A 243 -21.97 3.37 31.52
C GLY A 243 -23.06 3.17 32.54
N LEU A 244 -23.83 4.22 32.77
CA LEU A 244 -25.01 4.25 33.64
C LEU A 244 -26.20 4.82 32.87
N SER A 245 -27.37 4.20 32.98
CA SER A 245 -28.64 4.77 32.52
C SER A 245 -29.68 4.70 33.63
N LYS A 246 -30.71 5.55 33.56
CA LYS A 246 -31.86 5.45 34.49
C LYS A 246 -32.71 4.25 34.11
N GLN A 247 -33.24 3.55 35.12
CA GLN A 247 -34.26 2.53 34.87
C GLN A 247 -35.57 3.18 34.41
N GLU A 248 -36.41 2.42 33.70
CA GLU A 248 -37.72 2.90 33.22
C GLU A 248 -38.63 3.37 34.35
N ASN A 249 -38.59 2.68 35.49
CA ASN A 249 -39.19 3.19 36.71
C ASN A 249 -38.13 4.04 37.43
N PRO A 250 -38.29 5.37 37.50
CA PRO A 250 -37.28 6.27 38.06
C PRO A 250 -36.99 5.99 39.55
N ASP A 251 -37.98 5.44 40.27
CA ASP A 251 -37.84 5.07 41.68
C ASP A 251 -37.01 3.80 41.89
N SER A 252 -36.68 3.07 40.80
CA SER A 252 -35.91 1.82 40.84
C SER A 252 -34.40 2.00 40.63
N GLY A 253 -33.93 3.23 40.34
CA GLY A 253 -32.51 3.57 40.32
C GLY A 253 -31.86 3.58 38.93
N TYR A 254 -30.64 3.03 38.83
CA TYR A 254 -29.79 3.08 37.64
C TYR A 254 -29.32 1.69 37.21
N ASP A 255 -29.28 1.46 35.91
CA ASP A 255 -28.65 0.28 35.31
C ASP A 255 -27.18 0.55 35.02
N PHE A 256 -26.34 -0.42 35.38
CA PHE A 256 -24.93 -0.43 35.01
C PHE A 256 -24.72 -1.19 33.71
N HIS A 257 -23.94 -0.61 32.82
CA HIS A 257 -23.61 -1.17 31.51
C HIS A 257 -22.12 -1.47 31.43
N PHE A 258 -21.78 -2.64 30.88
CA PHE A 258 -20.41 -3.08 30.69
C PHE A 258 -20.26 -3.88 29.38
N ASP A 259 -19.22 -3.57 28.64
CA ASP A 259 -18.79 -4.31 27.44
C ASP A 259 -17.26 -4.26 27.37
N GLY A 260 -16.61 -5.39 27.63
CA GLY A 260 -15.16 -5.47 27.69
C GLY A 260 -14.65 -6.68 26.92
N GLY A 261 -13.53 -6.52 26.23
CA GLY A 261 -12.99 -7.60 25.41
C GLY A 261 -11.50 -7.50 25.15
N TYR A 262 -10.95 -8.65 24.77
CA TYR A 262 -9.60 -8.84 24.30
C TYR A 262 -9.62 -9.39 22.88
N GLU A 263 -8.81 -8.80 21.99
CA GLU A 263 -8.61 -9.26 20.62
C GLU A 263 -7.13 -9.54 20.37
N TYR A 264 -6.86 -10.66 19.70
CA TYR A 264 -5.53 -11.10 19.30
C TYR A 264 -5.44 -11.24 17.79
N LEU A 265 -4.48 -10.54 17.18
CA LEU A 265 -4.17 -10.51 15.74
C LEU A 265 -5.37 -10.20 14.83
N ASN A 266 -6.40 -9.54 15.37
CA ASN A 266 -7.70 -9.35 14.71
C ASN A 266 -8.33 -10.67 14.22
N ARG A 267 -7.96 -11.79 14.85
CA ARG A 267 -8.39 -13.15 14.50
C ARG A 267 -9.14 -13.79 15.64
N PHE A 268 -8.63 -13.69 16.87
CA PHE A 268 -9.29 -14.25 18.03
C PHE A 268 -9.84 -13.12 18.89
N SER A 269 -11.04 -13.29 19.41
CA SER A 269 -11.64 -12.37 20.37
C SER A 269 -12.31 -13.15 21.48
N ILE A 270 -12.26 -12.56 22.67
CA ILE A 270 -13.04 -12.98 23.83
C ILE A 270 -13.56 -11.74 24.52
N GLY A 271 -14.81 -11.77 24.98
CA GLY A 271 -15.40 -10.63 25.65
C GLY A 271 -16.51 -11.00 26.60
N LEU A 272 -16.84 -10.05 27.45
CA LEU A 272 -17.84 -10.12 28.50
C LEU A 272 -18.75 -8.91 28.35
N GLN A 273 -20.06 -9.15 28.45
CA GLN A 273 -21.08 -8.13 28.28
C GLN A 273 -22.09 -8.21 29.43
N HIS A 274 -22.50 -7.04 29.91
CA HIS A 274 -23.62 -6.86 30.82
C HIS A 274 -24.41 -5.64 30.36
N LEU A 275 -25.63 -5.87 29.90
CA LEU A 275 -26.53 -4.84 29.36
C LEU A 275 -25.84 -3.87 28.39
N PRO A 276 -25.21 -4.35 27.30
CA PRO A 276 -24.39 -3.51 26.43
C PRO A 276 -25.22 -2.41 25.74
N THR A 277 -24.67 -1.19 25.70
CA THR A 277 -25.31 -0.02 25.10
C THR A 277 -24.80 0.26 23.69
N SER A 278 -25.61 0.90 22.86
CA SER A 278 -25.24 1.31 21.49
C SER A 278 -25.48 2.80 21.25
N PHE A 279 -24.54 3.48 20.59
CA PHE A 279 -24.75 4.87 20.15
C PHE A 279 -25.87 4.95 19.11
N TYR A 280 -25.93 3.99 18.19
CA TYR A 280 -26.93 3.96 17.13
C TYR A 280 -28.37 3.80 17.67
N ASP A 281 -28.52 3.22 18.86
CA ASP A 281 -29.82 3.06 19.50
C ASP A 281 -30.38 4.38 20.07
N LEU A 282 -29.60 5.48 20.09
CA LEU A 282 -30.10 6.82 20.42
C LEU A 282 -31.07 7.38 19.38
N ALA A 283 -30.83 7.06 18.11
CA ALA A 283 -31.66 7.52 16.98
C ALA A 283 -32.70 6.46 16.55
N ASN A 284 -32.70 5.29 17.20
CA ASN A 284 -33.58 4.20 16.82
C ASN A 284 -35.00 4.44 17.35
N ARG A 285 -36.00 4.27 16.47
CA ARG A 285 -37.41 4.42 16.85
C ARG A 285 -37.96 3.20 17.59
N ARG A 286 -37.37 2.03 17.36
CA ARG A 286 -37.75 0.79 18.03
C ARG A 286 -37.03 0.69 19.37
N ASP A 287 -37.72 0.19 20.37
CA ASP A 287 -37.07 -0.19 21.61
C ASP A 287 -36.20 -1.41 21.34
N VAL A 288 -34.88 -1.23 21.43
CA VAL A 288 -33.91 -2.31 21.31
C VAL A 288 -33.23 -2.46 22.66
N ARG A 289 -33.58 -3.53 23.37
CA ARG A 289 -32.89 -3.95 24.59
C ARG A 289 -32.04 -5.15 24.28
N ARG A 290 -30.72 -4.96 24.34
CA ARG A 290 -29.78 -6.09 24.33
C ARG A 290 -29.62 -6.57 25.75
N VAL A 291 -30.44 -7.52 26.18
CA VAL A 291 -30.25 -8.19 27.48
C VAL A 291 -29.11 -9.22 27.38
N ASN A 292 -27.96 -8.82 26.84
CA ASN A 292 -26.81 -9.71 26.72
C ASN A 292 -25.96 -9.61 27.98
N ASN A 293 -26.33 -10.42 28.97
CA ASN A 293 -25.41 -10.85 30.01
C ASN A 293 -24.74 -12.11 29.50
N GLY A 294 -23.45 -12.04 29.21
CA GLY A 294 -22.83 -13.13 28.49
C GLY A 294 -21.34 -13.02 28.29
N ILE A 295 -20.78 -14.18 27.94
CA ILE A 295 -19.41 -14.32 27.46
C ILE A 295 -19.48 -14.72 26.00
N PHE A 296 -18.61 -14.14 25.18
CA PHE A 296 -18.44 -14.56 23.81
C PHE A 296 -16.98 -14.82 23.48
N THR A 297 -16.78 -15.72 22.53
CA THR A 297 -15.53 -15.88 21.82
C THR A 297 -15.81 -15.91 20.33
N ALA A 298 -14.94 -15.27 19.55
CA ALA A 298 -15.00 -15.36 18.11
C ALA A 298 -13.63 -15.64 17.51
N TYR A 299 -13.62 -16.43 16.44
CA TYR A 299 -12.45 -16.70 15.62
C TYR A 299 -12.73 -16.33 14.16
N ASN A 300 -11.95 -15.41 13.61
CA ASN A 300 -12.00 -14.98 12.22
C ASN A 300 -10.89 -15.69 11.43
N LYS A 301 -11.31 -16.59 10.54
CA LYS A 301 -10.43 -17.31 9.62
C LYS A 301 -10.37 -16.59 8.28
N LEU A 302 -9.19 -16.11 7.91
CA LEU A 302 -8.93 -15.57 6.57
C LEU A 302 -8.50 -16.71 5.65
N TRP A 303 -9.35 -17.05 4.68
CA TRP A 303 -9.07 -18.07 3.67
C TRP A 303 -8.29 -17.50 2.48
N ILE A 304 -8.59 -16.25 2.11
CA ILE A 304 -7.89 -15.50 1.06
C ILE A 304 -7.67 -14.08 1.61
N TYR A 305 -6.43 -13.59 1.53
CA TYR A 305 -6.08 -12.22 1.90
C TYR A 305 -5.14 -11.64 0.84
N ASP A 306 -5.74 -11.18 -0.26
CA ASP A 306 -5.04 -10.55 -1.37
C ASP A 306 -5.85 -9.35 -1.85
N ARG A 307 -5.61 -8.16 -1.28
CA ARG A 307 -6.47 -6.99 -1.52
C ARG A 307 -6.50 -6.64 -3.02
N PRO A 308 -7.70 -6.46 -3.62
CA PRO A 308 -8.99 -6.29 -2.93
C PRO A 308 -9.74 -7.60 -2.63
N LYS A 309 -9.31 -8.75 -3.16
CA LYS A 309 -9.97 -10.05 -2.98
C LYS A 309 -9.67 -10.64 -1.60
N THR A 310 -10.66 -10.56 -0.71
CA THR A 310 -10.57 -11.15 0.64
C THR A 310 -11.73 -12.09 0.88
N LEU A 311 -11.46 -13.29 1.42
CA LEU A 311 -12.48 -14.24 1.88
C LEU A 311 -12.25 -14.53 3.36
N THR A 312 -13.24 -14.21 4.19
CA THR A 312 -13.19 -14.41 5.64
C THR A 312 -14.37 -15.25 6.11
N GLN A 313 -14.16 -16.05 7.16
CA GLN A 313 -15.19 -16.85 7.82
C GLN A 313 -15.11 -16.58 9.32
N TRP A 314 -16.27 -16.31 9.92
CA TRP A 314 -16.39 -15.97 11.33
C TRP A 314 -17.01 -17.16 12.07
N PHE A 315 -16.31 -17.64 13.09
CA PHE A 315 -16.83 -18.60 14.05
C PHE A 315 -17.15 -17.83 15.32
N TYR A 316 -18.42 -17.74 15.68
CA TYR A 316 -18.86 -17.04 16.88
C TYR A 316 -19.53 -18.04 17.83
N LEU A 317 -19.08 -18.03 19.08
CA LEU A 317 -19.72 -18.76 20.16
C LEU A 317 -19.98 -17.77 21.29
N GLY A 318 -21.25 -17.50 21.55
CA GLY A 318 -21.68 -16.65 22.65
C GLY A 318 -22.66 -17.41 23.53
N TRP A 319 -22.48 -17.31 24.84
CA TRP A 319 -23.53 -17.66 25.78
C TRP A 319 -24.18 -16.37 26.27
N ASN A 320 -25.38 -16.11 25.76
CA ASN A 320 -26.15 -14.92 26.06
C ASN A 320 -27.56 -15.33 26.47
N GLN A 321 -28.12 -14.67 27.49
CA GLN A 321 -29.54 -14.77 27.80
C GLN A 321 -30.34 -13.79 26.91
N TRP A 322 -30.68 -14.19 25.69
CA TRP A 322 -31.56 -13.36 24.87
C TRP A 322 -32.97 -13.37 25.44
N LYS A 323 -33.45 -12.23 25.91
CA LYS A 323 -34.87 -11.96 26.04
C LYS A 323 -35.26 -11.07 24.87
N TYR A 324 -35.90 -11.65 23.86
CA TYR A 324 -36.73 -10.87 22.96
C TYR A 324 -38.01 -10.61 23.73
N ASP A 325 -38.17 -9.40 24.25
CA ASP A 325 -39.51 -8.95 24.60
C ASP A 325 -40.23 -8.69 23.27
N ASP A 326 -41.10 -9.62 22.87
CA ASP A 326 -42.07 -9.40 21.80
C ASP A 326 -42.97 -8.24 22.21
N PHE A 327 -42.62 -7.02 21.78
CA PHE A 327 -43.54 -5.89 21.84
C PHE A 327 -44.45 -5.92 20.61
N GLY A 328 -45.38 -6.87 20.63
CA GLY A 328 -46.65 -6.76 19.94
C GLY A 328 -47.62 -5.97 20.81
N GLN A 329 -47.65 -4.65 20.61
CA GLN A 329 -48.85 -3.79 20.47
C GLN A 329 -48.42 -2.33 20.28
#